data_AF-W1XS51-F1
#
_entry.id   AF-W1XS51-F1
#
_cell.length_a   1.000
_cell.length_b   1.000
_cell.length_c   1.000
_cell.angle_alpha   90.00
_cell.angle_beta   90.00
_cell.angle_gamma   90.00
#
_symmetry.space_group_name_H-M   'P 1'
#
loop_
_entity.id
_entity.type
_entity.pdbx_description
1 polymer ?
#
loop_
_entity_poly.entity_id
_entity_poly.type
_entity_poly.pdbx_seq_one_letter_code
_entity_poly.pdbx_strand_id
1 'polypeptide(L)'
;NYAVGMLFLNKDPALAAAARRIVEEELQRETLSIVGWRDVPTNEGVLGEIALSSLPHIEQIFVNAPAGWRPRDMERRLFIARRRIEKRLEADKDFYVCSLSNLVNIYKGLCMPADLPRFYLDLADLRL
;
A
#
# COMPACT_ATOMS: atom_id res chain seq x y z
N ASN A 1 18.27 2.43 2.22
CA ASN A 1 17.17 2.89 1.33
C ASN A 1 15.96 2.01 1.58
N TYR A 2 14.90 2.60 2.13
CA TYR A 2 13.64 1.92 2.40
C TYR A 2 12.55 2.52 1.50
N ALA A 3 11.53 1.75 1.17
CA ALA A 3 10.33 2.21 0.49
C ALA A 3 9.09 1.67 1.17
N VAL A 4 7.98 2.35 0.91
CA VAL A 4 6.66 1.98 1.42
C VAL A 4 5.74 1.75 0.23
N GLY A 5 5.06 0.62 0.23
CA GLY A 5 3.88 0.40 -0.59
C GLY A 5 2.64 0.65 0.23
N MET A 6 1.74 1.52 -0.21
CA MET A 6 0.40 1.70 0.33
C MET A 6 -0.57 0.96 -0.58
N LEU A 7 -1.23 -0.07 -0.06
CA LEU A 7 -2.10 -0.97 -0.82
C LEU A 7 -3.50 -1.03 -0.22
N PHE A 8 -4.47 -1.09 -1.11
CA PHE A 8 -5.83 -1.51 -0.81
C PHE A 8 -5.96 -2.96 -1.23
N LEU A 9 -6.38 -3.79 -0.28
CA LEU A 9 -6.59 -5.22 -0.44
C LEU A 9 -8.08 -5.52 -0.30
N ASN A 10 -8.46 -6.69 -0.80
CA ASN A 10 -9.80 -7.21 -0.65
C ASN A 10 -10.16 -7.42 0.84
N LYS A 11 -11.45 -7.28 1.20
CA LYS A 11 -11.95 -7.61 2.55
C LYS A 11 -11.91 -9.11 2.82
N ASP A 12 -12.01 -9.94 1.78
CA ASP A 12 -11.88 -11.39 1.91
C ASP A 12 -10.43 -11.76 2.28
N PRO A 13 -10.18 -12.39 3.45
CA PRO A 13 -8.84 -12.74 3.89
C PRO A 13 -8.08 -13.66 2.93
N ALA A 14 -8.78 -14.52 2.19
CA ALA A 14 -8.15 -15.43 1.23
C ALA A 14 -7.65 -14.70 -0.01
N LEU A 15 -8.45 -13.75 -0.52
CA LEU A 15 -8.05 -12.88 -1.64
C LEU A 15 -6.95 -11.92 -1.21
N ALA A 16 -7.06 -11.31 -0.02
CA ALA A 16 -6.01 -10.48 0.55
C ALA A 16 -4.69 -11.26 0.69
N ALA A 17 -4.71 -12.48 1.21
CA ALA A 17 -3.52 -13.33 1.31
C ALA A 17 -2.93 -13.71 -0.06
N ALA A 18 -3.77 -13.94 -1.08
CA ALA A 18 -3.31 -14.16 -2.45
C ALA A 18 -2.64 -12.92 -3.03
N ALA A 19 -3.23 -11.74 -2.83
CA ALA A 19 -2.66 -10.47 -3.25
C ALA A 19 -1.33 -10.18 -2.56
N ARG A 20 -1.22 -10.37 -1.24
CA ARG A 20 0.03 -10.22 -0.49
C ARG A 20 1.14 -11.10 -1.07
N ARG A 21 0.86 -12.40 -1.32
CA ARG A 21 1.83 -13.32 -1.93
C ARG A 21 2.30 -12.84 -3.30
N ILE A 22 1.39 -12.38 -4.16
CA ILE A 22 1.75 -11.88 -5.50
C ILE A 22 2.62 -10.61 -5.38
N VAL A 23 2.28 -9.70 -4.47
CA VAL A 23 3.07 -8.50 -4.19
C VAL A 23 4.48 -8.87 -3.73
N GLU A 24 4.59 -9.79 -2.78
CA GLU A 24 5.89 -10.26 -2.27
C GLU A 24 6.74 -10.91 -3.35
N GLU A 25 6.15 -11.78 -4.17
CA GLU A 25 6.83 -12.43 -5.29
C GLU A 25 7.41 -11.43 -6.29
N GLU A 26 6.63 -10.42 -6.71
CA GLU A 26 7.09 -9.43 -7.68
C GLU A 26 8.16 -8.49 -7.10
N LEU A 27 8.08 -8.16 -5.81
CA LEU A 27 9.10 -7.36 -5.13
C LEU A 27 10.42 -8.15 -5.00
N GLN A 28 10.35 -9.42 -4.62
CA GLN A 28 11.52 -10.31 -4.54
C GLN A 28 12.14 -10.54 -5.92
N ARG A 29 11.33 -10.65 -6.99
CA ARG A 29 11.83 -10.74 -8.38
C ARG A 29 12.65 -9.52 -8.80
N GLU A 30 12.34 -8.35 -8.26
CA GLU A 30 13.13 -7.13 -8.44
C GLU A 30 14.24 -6.99 -7.40
N THR A 31 14.62 -8.06 -6.70
CA THR A 31 15.71 -8.12 -5.68
C THR A 31 15.50 -7.22 -4.45
N LEU A 32 14.27 -6.79 -4.21
CA LEU A 32 13.91 -6.02 -3.02
C LEU A 32 13.68 -6.97 -1.84
N SER A 33 14.20 -6.59 -0.67
CA SER A 33 14.03 -7.37 0.57
C SER A 33 12.79 -6.86 1.31
N ILE A 34 11.86 -7.76 1.61
CA ILE A 34 10.64 -7.42 2.35
C ILE A 34 10.96 -7.38 3.85
N VAL A 35 10.60 -6.28 4.49
CA VAL A 35 10.74 -6.09 5.94
C VAL A 35 9.49 -6.61 6.66
N GLY A 36 8.31 -6.31 6.11
CA GLY A 36 7.04 -6.80 6.63
C GLY A 36 5.84 -5.99 6.16
N TRP A 37 4.67 -6.47 6.57
CA TRP A 37 3.38 -5.81 6.38
C TRP A 37 2.95 -5.09 7.67
N ARG A 38 2.18 -4.02 7.50
CA ARG A 38 1.61 -3.23 8.59
C ARG A 38 0.18 -2.87 8.22
N ASP A 39 -0.74 -3.22 9.10
CA ASP A 39 -2.11 -2.69 9.04
C ASP A 39 -2.08 -1.18 9.31
N VAL A 40 -2.69 -0.41 8.42
CA VAL A 40 -2.75 1.05 8.58
C VAL A 40 -3.84 1.38 9.60
N PRO A 41 -3.52 2.08 10.70
CA PRO A 41 -4.50 2.40 11.71
C PRO A 41 -5.51 3.42 11.17
N THR A 42 -6.77 2.98 11.03
CA THR A 42 -7.89 3.79 10.55
C THR A 42 -8.97 3.93 11.61
N ASN A 43 -9.75 5.02 11.53
CA ASN A 43 -10.93 5.24 12.35
C ASN A 43 -12.18 5.25 11.48
N GLU A 44 -12.83 4.10 11.39
CA GLU A 44 -14.04 3.88 10.60
C GLU A 44 -15.24 4.71 11.09
N GLY A 45 -15.26 5.12 12.37
CA GLY A 45 -16.38 5.89 12.95
C GLY A 45 -16.55 7.29 12.35
N VAL A 46 -15.59 7.76 11.54
CA VAL A 46 -15.65 9.03 10.82
C VAL A 46 -16.36 8.88 9.47
N LEU A 47 -16.47 7.66 8.95
CA LEU A 47 -17.01 7.39 7.62
C LEU A 47 -18.53 7.23 7.65
N GLY A 48 -19.20 7.76 6.63
CA GLY A 48 -20.62 7.46 6.39
C GLY A 48 -20.83 6.06 5.82
N GLU A 49 -22.09 5.59 5.83
CA GLU A 49 -22.46 4.22 5.41
C GLU A 49 -21.94 3.84 4.02
N ILE A 50 -22.02 4.75 3.05
CA ILE A 50 -21.54 4.51 1.68
C ILE A 50 -20.02 4.25 1.68
N ALA A 51 -19.25 5.10 2.38
CA ALA A 51 -17.80 4.97 2.44
C ALA A 51 -17.36 3.68 3.17
N LEU A 52 -18.06 3.31 4.25
CA LEU A 52 -17.83 2.06 4.99
C LEU A 52 -18.09 0.82 4.13
N SER A 53 -19.17 0.83 3.34
CA SER A 53 -19.51 -0.31 2.48
C SER A 53 -18.39 -0.64 1.49
N SER A 54 -17.73 0.39 0.94
CA SER A 54 -16.63 0.29 -0.03
C SER A 54 -15.23 0.33 0.58
N LEU A 55 -15.09 0.40 1.91
CA LEU A 55 -13.79 0.57 2.57
C LEU A 55 -12.88 -0.65 2.32
N PRO A 56 -11.74 -0.54 1.62
CA PRO A 56 -10.85 -1.68 1.43
C PRO A 56 -10.09 -2.03 2.73
N HIS A 57 -9.46 -3.21 2.77
CA HIS A 57 -8.45 -3.47 3.79
C HIS A 57 -7.18 -2.71 3.43
N ILE A 58 -6.68 -1.84 4.32
CA ILE A 58 -5.59 -0.91 4.01
C ILE A 58 -4.32 -1.36 4.70
N GLU A 59 -3.31 -1.69 3.91
CA GLU A 59 -2.02 -2.17 4.42
C GLU A 59 -0.85 -1.44 3.79
N GLN A 60 0.23 -1.37 4.56
CA GLN A 60 1.54 -0.96 4.10
C GLN A 60 2.48 -2.16 4.01
N ILE A 61 3.29 -2.21 2.96
CA ILE A 61 4.43 -3.10 2.86
C ILE A 61 5.72 -2.27 2.90
N PHE A 62 6.65 -2.70 3.74
CA PHE A 62 7.97 -2.09 3.87
C PHE A 62 9.01 -2.94 3.14
N VAL A 63 9.82 -2.29 2.29
CA VAL A 63 10.89 -2.97 1.55
C VAL A 63 12.20 -2.20 1.60
N ASN A 64 13.30 -2.95 1.61
CA ASN A 64 14.65 -2.44 1.53
C ASN A 64 15.25 -2.74 0.15
N ALA A 65 16.01 -1.78 -0.37
CA ALA A 65 16.86 -2.03 -1.53
C ALA A 65 18.23 -2.62 -1.12
N PRO A 66 18.85 -3.43 -1.99
CA PRO A 66 20.23 -3.86 -1.80
C PRO A 66 21.21 -2.69 -1.62
N ALA A 67 22.34 -2.97 -0.96
CA ALA A 67 23.42 -2.00 -0.82
C ALA A 67 23.93 -1.53 -2.20
N GLY A 68 24.24 -0.24 -2.33
CA GLY A 68 24.78 0.36 -3.56
C GLY A 68 23.74 0.88 -4.55
N TRP A 69 22.45 0.61 -4.36
CA TRP A 69 21.39 1.19 -5.20
C TRP A 69 21.20 2.68 -4.89
N ARG A 70 21.10 3.51 -5.92
CA ARG A 70 20.71 4.91 -5.75
C ARG A 70 19.19 5.00 -5.59
N PRO A 71 18.66 6.06 -4.97
CA PRO A 71 17.21 6.27 -4.84
C PRO A 71 16.44 6.09 -6.17
N ARG A 72 16.99 6.62 -7.27
CA ARG A 72 16.39 6.50 -8.61
C ARG A 72 16.34 5.05 -9.14
N ASP A 73 17.31 4.22 -8.78
CA ASP A 73 17.33 2.81 -9.19
C ASP A 73 16.18 2.05 -8.50
N MET A 74 15.96 2.35 -7.21
CA MET A 74 14.88 1.79 -6.42
C MET A 74 13.52 2.18 -7.00
N GLU A 75 13.27 3.47 -7.29
CA GLU A 75 12.00 3.92 -7.91
C GLU A 75 11.70 3.20 -9.22
N ARG A 76 12.70 3.06 -10.10
CA ARG A 76 12.51 2.36 -11.37
C ARG A 76 12.08 0.91 -11.16
N ARG A 77 12.66 0.23 -10.17
CA ARG A 77 12.39 -1.18 -9.85
C ARG A 77 11.02 -1.34 -9.20
N LEU A 78 10.67 -0.45 -8.27
CA LEU A 78 9.33 -0.38 -7.67
C LEU A 78 8.25 -0.12 -8.71
N PHE A 79 8.51 0.76 -9.71
CA PHE A 79 7.60 0.98 -10.83
C PHE A 79 7.38 -0.30 -11.66
N ILE A 80 8.43 -1.05 -11.98
CA ILE A 80 8.32 -2.32 -12.71
C ILE A 80 7.54 -3.35 -11.90
N ALA A 81 7.86 -3.51 -10.62
CA ALA A 81 7.15 -4.42 -9.71
C ALA A 81 5.66 -4.06 -9.66
N ARG A 82 5.33 -2.78 -9.44
CA ARG A 82 3.95 -2.28 -9.43
C ARG A 82 3.19 -2.68 -10.69
N ARG A 83 3.76 -2.43 -11.88
CA ARG A 83 3.10 -2.76 -13.15
C ARG A 83 2.84 -4.25 -13.32
N ARG A 84 3.73 -5.12 -12.83
CA ARG A 84 3.53 -6.58 -12.86
C ARG A 84 2.50 -7.04 -11.84
N ILE A 85 2.50 -6.47 -10.64
CA ILE A 85 1.51 -6.71 -9.60
C ILE A 85 0.11 -6.36 -10.14
N GLU A 86 -0.07 -5.14 -10.64
CA GLU A 86 -1.34 -4.66 -11.23
C GLU A 86 -1.83 -5.60 -12.34
N LYS A 87 -0.92 -6.10 -13.20
CA LYS A 87 -1.27 -7.04 -14.26
C LYS A 87 -1.70 -8.41 -13.73
N ARG A 88 -1.04 -8.93 -12.69
CA ARG A 88 -1.37 -10.25 -12.10
C ARG A 88 -2.65 -10.23 -11.28
N LEU A 89 -3.01 -9.07 -10.74
CA LEU A 89 -4.19 -8.87 -9.90
C LEU A 89 -5.34 -8.14 -10.63
N GLU A 90 -5.29 -8.06 -11.97
CA GLU A 90 -6.31 -7.37 -12.79
C GLU A 90 -7.75 -7.89 -12.56
N ALA A 91 -7.89 -9.16 -12.18
CA ALA A 91 -9.18 -9.77 -11.87
C ALA A 91 -9.75 -9.36 -10.50
N ASP A 92 -8.90 -8.94 -9.56
CA ASP A 92 -9.32 -8.47 -8.22
C ASP A 92 -9.62 -6.97 -8.28
N LYS A 93 -10.91 -6.64 -8.41
CA LYS A 93 -11.36 -5.25 -8.58
C LYS A 93 -11.17 -4.38 -7.34
N ASP A 94 -11.02 -4.98 -6.17
CA ASP A 94 -10.83 -4.28 -4.91
C ASP A 94 -9.34 -4.05 -4.60
N PHE A 95 -8.44 -4.74 -5.31
CA PHE A 95 -7.01 -4.56 -5.18
C PHE A 95 -6.54 -3.29 -5.88
N TYR A 96 -5.78 -2.46 -5.16
CA TYR A 96 -5.22 -1.24 -5.73
C TYR A 96 -3.91 -0.79 -5.04
N VAL A 97 -2.91 -0.42 -5.84
CA VAL A 97 -1.66 0.16 -5.33
C VAL A 97 -1.76 1.69 -5.34
N CYS A 98 -1.94 2.28 -4.16
CA CYS A 98 -2.00 3.74 -3.98
C CYS A 98 -0.66 4.40 -4.27
N SER A 99 0.39 3.88 -3.65
CA SER A 99 1.76 4.30 -3.88
C SER A 99 2.70 3.13 -3.61
N LEU A 100 3.84 3.10 -4.29
CA LEU A 100 4.91 2.14 -4.04
C LEU A 100 6.22 2.85 -4.41
N SER A 101 6.79 3.54 -3.44
CA SER A 101 7.88 4.49 -3.67
C SER A 101 8.74 4.66 -2.41
N ASN A 102 10.01 5.02 -2.62
CA ASN A 102 10.92 5.45 -1.57
C ASN A 102 10.90 6.96 -1.31
N LEU A 103 10.08 7.71 -2.04
CA LEU A 103 9.99 9.18 -1.97
C LEU A 103 8.61 9.68 -1.57
N VAL A 104 7.55 9.03 -2.07
CA VAL A 104 6.17 9.52 -1.91
C VAL A 104 5.28 8.42 -1.34
N ASN A 105 4.58 8.73 -0.25
CA ASN A 105 3.52 7.90 0.29
C ASN A 105 2.17 8.64 0.16
N ILE A 106 1.14 7.96 -0.35
CA ILE A 106 -0.17 8.57 -0.63
C ILE A 106 -1.23 8.02 0.32
N TYR A 107 -1.73 8.88 1.20
CA TYR A 107 -2.95 8.63 1.97
C TYR A 107 -4.15 9.19 1.19
N LYS A 108 -5.05 8.30 0.78
CA LYS A 108 -6.30 8.68 0.10
C LYS A 108 -7.45 7.83 0.58
N GLY A 109 -8.68 8.32 0.49
CA GLY A 109 -9.87 7.59 0.89
C GLY A 109 -11.13 8.26 0.38
N LEU A 110 -12.25 7.54 0.40
CA LEU A 110 -13.56 8.09 0.09
C LEU A 110 -14.14 8.78 1.33
N CYS A 111 -13.59 9.94 1.67
CA CYS A 111 -14.04 10.77 2.80
C CYS A 111 -13.93 12.25 2.45
N MET A 112 -14.56 13.11 3.25
CA MET A 112 -14.37 14.56 3.10
C MET A 112 -12.91 14.93 3.41
N PRO A 113 -12.31 15.89 2.70
CA PRO A 113 -10.92 16.30 2.95
C PRO A 113 -10.64 16.70 4.40
N ALA A 114 -11.62 17.33 5.06
CA ALA A 114 -11.53 17.74 6.47
C ALA A 114 -11.46 16.55 7.44
N ASP A 115 -11.92 15.38 7.01
CA ASP A 115 -12.00 14.15 7.82
C ASP A 115 -10.84 13.19 7.55
N LEU A 116 -10.02 13.44 6.52
CA LEU A 116 -8.89 12.58 6.17
C LEU A 116 -7.90 12.40 7.33
N PRO A 117 -7.51 13.45 8.10
CA PRO A 117 -6.62 13.29 9.26
C PRO A 117 -7.30 12.59 10.44
N ARG A 118 -8.63 12.58 10.50
CA ARG A 118 -9.39 11.86 11.52
C ARG A 118 -9.56 10.40 11.17
N PHE A 119 -9.65 10.09 9.87
CA PHE A 119 -9.76 8.74 9.35
C PHE A 119 -8.42 7.99 9.42
N TYR A 120 -7.33 8.58 8.90
CA TYR A 120 -5.99 7.97 9.01
C TYR A 120 -5.30 8.44 10.29
N LEU A 121 -5.19 7.56 11.28
CA LEU A 121 -4.63 7.92 12.59
C LEU A 121 -3.14 8.29 12.50
N ASP A 122 -2.44 7.80 11.48
CA ASP A 122 -1.06 8.19 11.20
C ASP A 122 -0.93 9.70 10.93
N LEU A 123 -1.89 10.30 10.22
CA LEU A 123 -1.86 11.73 9.88
C LEU A 123 -2.16 12.64 11.08
N ALA A 124 -2.64 12.08 12.19
CA ALA A 124 -2.84 12.82 13.43
C ALA A 124 -1.56 12.86 14.31
N ASP A 125 -0.54 12.07 13.98
CA ASP A 125 0.75 12.07 14.67
C ASP A 125 1.63 13.24 14.20
N LEU A 126 2.26 13.95 15.14
CA LEU A 126 3.16 15.07 14.88
C LEU A 126 4.50 14.64 14.25
N ARG A 127 4.79 13.33 14.21
CA ARG A 127 6.01 12.78 13.62
C ARG A 127 5.92 12.58 12.11
N LEU A 128 4.74 12.80 11.53
CA LEU A 128 4.49 12.96 10.10
C LEU A 128 4.58 14.45 9.73
#